data_AF-A0A397UK01-F1
#
_entry.id   AF-A0A397UK01-F1
#
_cell.length_a   1.000
_cell.length_b   1.000
_cell.length_c   1.000
_cell.angle_alpha   90.00
_cell.angle_beta   90.00
_cell.angle_gamma   90.00
#
_symmetry.space_group_name_H-M   'P 1'
#
loop_
_entity.id
_entity.type
_entity.pdbx_description
1 polymer ?
#
loop_
_entity_poly.entity_id
_entity_poly.type
_entity_poly.pdbx_seq_one_letter_code
_entity_poly.pdbx_strand_id
1 'polypeptide(L)'
;MLHWGMDSIIRIPLQIFHENIGGGILPIEMDRNSKDQGTTTIGNKRPGFLCWTNNNELEEKFNKFDHMYFGNIQFMICYAAAGTRLRFFAIDGSPNTNPPSRLVSLSNQLDVNNRRDRVSILCIVVNIARIIRTVNNTIPEMIIPLGKRLKTEKSMITILSDSVEKRVSVEYLPFAGNLDGRINFLSGMYEYAKGHPGLVQVKEGPSVSRQGIYKVVLETRGHVCQLSNEDEARAMSQNVLTGLNWLHKGGYVHRDIRLPNILFIPGDADCKYVLIDFEHANVDGLVTSERLKDWDNKTLTEHNEYTTQSDLYQFGKMLRDLDMVNSEAGRKFLDGLRDKSINIQNVLHHEWFR
;
A
#
# COMPACT_ATOMS: atom_id res chain seq x y z
N MET A 1 6.42 17.92 29.06
CA MET A 1 6.54 17.29 30.38
C MET A 1 5.78 15.97 30.50
N LEU A 2 4.53 15.86 30.00
CA LEU A 2 3.74 14.61 29.98
C LEU A 2 4.50 13.38 29.43
N HIS A 3 5.30 13.59 28.38
CA HIS A 3 5.94 12.50 27.65
C HIS A 3 7.10 11.85 28.39
N TRP A 4 7.85 12.57 29.24
CA TRP A 4 9.06 12.02 29.86
C TRP A 4 8.75 10.82 30.76
N GLY A 5 7.67 10.88 31.55
CA GLY A 5 7.27 9.77 32.42
C GLY A 5 6.93 8.49 31.65
N MET A 6 6.18 8.61 30.55
CA MET A 6 5.85 7.47 29.67
C MET A 6 7.08 6.93 28.94
N ASP A 7 7.93 7.85 28.48
CA ASP A 7 9.16 7.51 27.78
C ASP A 7 10.12 6.72 28.64
N SER A 8 10.28 7.12 29.91
CA SER A 8 11.18 6.49 30.85
C SER A 8 10.79 5.06 31.23
N ILE A 9 9.50 4.72 31.15
CA ILE A 9 8.99 3.42 31.64
C ILE A 9 8.47 2.50 30.54
N ILE A 10 8.24 3.00 29.32
CA ILE A 10 7.84 2.19 28.15
C ILE A 10 8.94 2.22 27.09
N ARG A 11 9.23 3.40 26.55
CA ARG A 11 10.13 3.54 25.40
C ARG A 11 11.56 3.14 25.73
N ILE A 12 12.14 3.73 26.79
CA ILE A 12 13.53 3.47 27.17
C ILE A 12 13.74 1.98 27.49
N PRO A 13 12.89 1.30 28.28
CA PRO A 13 13.04 -0.14 28.49
C PRO A 13 12.95 -0.97 27.21
N LEU A 14 12.01 -0.70 26.31
CA LEU A 14 11.93 -1.39 25.02
C LEU A 14 13.19 -1.14 24.16
N GLN A 15 13.79 0.05 24.24
CA GLN A 15 15.00 0.40 23.50
C GLN A 15 16.19 -0.35 24.07
N ILE A 16 16.32 -0.39 25.39
CA ILE A 16 17.32 -1.21 26.09
C ILE A 16 17.17 -2.67 25.71
N PHE A 17 15.95 -3.20 25.60
CA PHE A 17 15.74 -4.59 25.17
C PHE A 17 16.17 -4.80 23.71
N HIS A 18 15.84 -3.89 22.80
CA HIS A 18 16.29 -3.95 21.41
C HIS A 18 17.84 -3.98 21.31
N GLU A 19 18.51 -3.10 22.06
CA GLU A 19 19.96 -2.94 22.03
C GLU A 19 20.71 -4.07 22.75
N ASN A 20 20.18 -4.58 23.88
CA ASN A 20 20.93 -5.43 24.80
C ASN A 20 20.40 -6.87 24.90
N ILE A 21 19.12 -7.12 24.58
CA ILE A 21 18.50 -8.43 24.70
C ILE A 21 18.20 -8.95 23.29
N GLY A 22 19.25 -9.48 22.65
CA GLY A 22 19.11 -10.19 21.38
C GLY A 22 20.11 -9.81 20.30
N GLY A 23 21.22 -9.12 20.59
CA GLY A 23 22.24 -8.81 19.57
C GLY A 23 21.69 -8.05 18.34
N GLY A 24 20.68 -7.20 18.53
CA GLY A 24 19.99 -6.49 17.45
C GLY A 24 18.83 -7.26 16.78
N ILE A 25 18.42 -8.43 17.30
CA ILE A 25 17.43 -9.33 16.68
C ILE A 25 15.96 -8.95 17.00
N LEU A 26 15.68 -8.09 17.99
CA LEU A 26 14.30 -7.66 18.23
C LEU A 26 13.88 -6.60 17.19
N PRO A 27 12.90 -6.86 16.30
CA PRO A 27 12.53 -5.93 15.22
C PRO A 27 11.62 -4.81 15.76
N ILE A 28 12.15 -3.97 16.64
CA ILE A 28 11.41 -2.87 17.27
C ILE A 28 11.87 -1.57 16.62
N GLU A 29 11.07 -1.03 15.71
CA GLU A 29 11.22 0.36 15.25
C GLU A 29 10.40 1.28 16.17
N MET A 30 11.06 2.31 16.70
CA MET A 30 10.41 3.32 17.54
C MET A 30 10.28 4.63 16.80
N ASP A 31 9.13 4.86 16.18
CA ASP A 31 8.81 6.14 15.57
C ASP A 31 8.09 7.06 16.57
N ARG A 32 8.55 8.31 16.66
CA ARG A 32 7.81 9.39 17.33
C ARG A 32 7.34 10.34 16.26
N ASN A 33 6.10 10.80 16.40
CA ASN A 33 5.69 12.04 15.76
C ASN A 33 6.57 13.20 16.28
N SER A 34 7.67 13.48 15.60
CA SER A 34 8.23 14.83 15.54
C SER A 34 7.14 15.70 14.95
N LYS A 35 6.88 16.87 15.54
CA LYS A 35 5.79 17.78 15.18
C LYS A 35 5.60 17.79 13.65
N ASP A 36 4.47 17.26 13.18
CA ASP A 36 4.03 17.42 11.81
C ASP A 36 3.97 18.94 11.56
N GLN A 37 4.93 19.48 10.81
CA GLN A 37 4.93 20.91 10.45
C GLN A 37 3.85 21.24 9.40
N GLY A 38 3.12 20.23 8.92
CA GLY A 38 1.90 20.41 8.16
C GLY A 38 0.71 20.60 9.11
N THR A 39 -0.06 21.66 8.91
CA THR A 39 -1.32 22.02 9.59
C THR A 39 -2.46 21.01 9.38
N THR A 40 -2.16 19.75 9.13
CA THR A 40 -3.11 18.67 8.87
C THR A 40 -2.75 17.45 9.69
N THR A 41 -2.67 17.61 11.01
CA THR A 41 -3.28 16.59 11.86
C THR A 41 -4.76 16.58 11.47
N ILE A 42 -5.13 15.76 10.48
CA ILE A 42 -6.52 15.35 10.38
C ILE A 42 -6.72 14.51 11.64
N GLY A 43 -7.17 15.16 12.73
CA GLY A 43 -7.33 14.56 14.05
C GLY A 43 -8.22 13.31 14.10
N ASN A 44 -8.81 12.93 12.95
CA ASN A 44 -9.74 11.84 12.80
C ASN A 44 -9.22 10.65 11.97
N LYS A 45 -8.02 10.71 11.35
CA LYS A 45 -7.56 9.67 10.41
C LYS A 45 -6.20 9.02 10.71
N ARG A 46 -5.46 9.50 11.71
CA ARG A 46 -4.22 8.87 12.17
C ARG A 46 -4.26 8.75 13.69
N PRO A 47 -4.10 7.56 14.27
CA PRO A 47 -3.83 7.43 15.68
C PRO A 47 -2.39 7.90 15.95
N GLY A 48 -2.18 9.21 16.08
CA GLY A 48 -1.04 9.68 16.86
C GLY A 48 -1.26 9.18 18.29
N PHE A 49 -0.24 8.55 18.90
CA PHE A 49 -0.15 8.18 20.33
C PHE A 49 -1.47 8.44 21.08
N LEU A 50 -2.34 7.43 21.21
CA LEU A 50 -3.74 7.75 21.50
C LEU A 50 -3.90 8.45 22.85
N CYS A 51 -4.14 9.76 22.77
CA CYS A 51 -4.58 10.59 23.86
C CYS A 51 -6.03 10.20 24.15
N TRP A 52 -6.32 9.91 25.42
CA TRP A 52 -7.63 9.47 25.88
C TRP A 52 -8.70 10.46 25.42
N THR A 53 -9.56 9.97 24.55
CA THR A 53 -10.93 10.42 24.44
C THR A 53 -11.81 9.22 24.84
N ASN A 54 -13.05 9.48 25.24
CA ASN A 54 -13.97 8.52 25.90
C ASN A 54 -13.85 7.07 25.37
N ASN A 55 -14.04 6.03 26.20
CA ASN A 55 -13.85 4.60 25.80
C ASN A 55 -14.52 4.23 24.46
N ASN A 56 -15.68 4.81 24.16
CA ASN A 56 -16.38 4.60 22.89
C ASN A 56 -15.60 5.14 21.68
N GLU A 57 -14.93 6.29 21.81
CA GLU A 57 -14.12 6.89 20.74
C GLU A 57 -12.82 6.09 20.51
N LEU A 58 -12.29 5.46 21.57
CA LEU A 58 -11.16 4.54 21.48
C LEU A 58 -11.54 3.31 20.64
N GLU A 59 -12.67 2.68 20.94
CA GLU A 59 -13.21 1.56 20.18
C GLU A 59 -13.53 1.96 18.74
N GLU A 60 -14.20 3.09 18.51
CA GLU A 60 -14.50 3.59 17.16
C GLU A 60 -13.25 3.87 16.30
N LYS A 61 -12.14 4.32 16.92
CA LYS A 61 -10.87 4.53 16.22
C LYS A 61 -10.18 3.21 15.87
N PHE A 62 -10.28 2.21 16.74
CA PHE A 62 -9.63 0.92 16.54
C PHE A 62 -10.44 -0.06 15.69
N ASN A 63 -11.77 0.02 15.68
CA ASN A 63 -12.66 -0.78 14.81
C ASN A 63 -12.49 -0.49 13.30
N LYS A 64 -11.64 0.47 12.94
CA LYS A 64 -11.32 0.88 11.56
C LYS A 64 -10.03 0.24 11.03
N PHE A 65 -9.31 -0.54 11.85
CA PHE A 65 -8.14 -1.25 11.37
C PHE A 65 -8.58 -2.45 10.55
N ASP A 66 -8.24 -2.39 9.27
CA ASP A 66 -8.43 -3.46 8.31
C ASP A 66 -7.43 -4.60 8.57
N HIS A 67 -7.84 -5.85 8.33
CA HIS A 67 -7.00 -7.04 8.53
C HIS A 67 -5.69 -6.97 7.74
N MET A 68 -5.65 -6.25 6.61
CA MET A 68 -4.42 -6.07 5.82
C MET A 68 -3.24 -5.46 6.63
N TYR A 69 -3.51 -4.75 7.73
CA TYR A 69 -2.47 -4.14 8.56
C TYR A 69 -1.90 -5.10 9.61
N PHE A 70 -2.55 -6.25 9.81
CA PHE A 70 -2.12 -7.29 10.72
C PHE A 70 -1.15 -8.28 10.04
N GLY A 71 -1.22 -8.41 8.70
CA GLY A 71 -0.42 -9.42 8.00
C GLY A 71 -0.64 -10.81 8.60
N ASN A 72 0.43 -11.43 9.10
CA ASN A 72 0.38 -12.76 9.74
C ASN A 72 0.23 -12.72 11.27
N ILE A 73 0.18 -11.54 11.90
CA ILE A 73 0.02 -11.42 13.36
C ILE A 73 -1.45 -11.27 13.75
N GLN A 74 -1.93 -12.08 14.69
CA GLN A 74 -3.32 -12.02 15.13
C GLN A 74 -3.64 -10.80 16.02
N PHE A 75 -2.64 -10.32 16.77
CA PHE A 75 -2.84 -9.26 17.77
C PHE A 75 -1.82 -8.15 17.60
N MET A 76 -2.29 -6.90 17.60
CA MET A 76 -1.45 -5.72 17.71
C MET A 76 -1.51 -5.18 19.14
N ILE A 77 -0.38 -5.14 19.84
CA ILE A 77 -0.30 -4.59 21.20
C ILE A 77 -0.20 -3.06 21.11
N CYS A 78 -1.04 -2.35 21.86
CA CYS A 78 -1.00 -0.90 21.94
C CYS A 78 -1.24 -0.42 23.38
N TYR A 79 -1.08 0.89 23.61
CA TYR A 79 -1.46 1.53 24.86
C TYR A 79 -2.10 2.88 24.59
N ALA A 80 -3.05 3.26 25.44
CA ALA A 80 -3.62 4.61 25.46
C ALA A 80 -3.11 5.35 26.70
N ALA A 81 -2.84 6.65 26.56
CA ALA A 81 -2.31 7.47 27.65
C ALA A 81 -3.06 8.81 27.75
N ALA A 82 -3.36 9.25 28.97
CA ALA A 82 -3.85 10.59 29.26
C ALA A 82 -3.27 11.12 30.57
N GLY A 83 -2.49 12.19 30.47
CA GLY A 83 -1.76 12.70 31.61
C GLY A 83 -0.81 11.64 32.14
N THR A 84 -1.01 11.26 33.39
CA THR A 84 -0.22 10.22 34.08
C THR A 84 -0.86 8.85 33.99
N ARG A 85 -2.07 8.75 33.45
CA ARG A 85 -2.82 7.49 33.36
C ARG A 85 -2.51 6.80 32.04
N LEU A 86 -2.38 5.47 32.09
CA LEU A 86 -2.27 4.63 30.90
C LEU A 86 -3.00 3.31 31.06
N ARG A 87 -3.33 2.67 29.94
CA ARG A 87 -3.81 1.29 29.88
C ARG A 87 -3.26 0.60 28.64
N PHE A 88 -2.86 -0.66 28.79
CA PHE A 88 -2.44 -1.51 27.68
C PHE A 88 -3.62 -2.28 27.09
N PHE A 89 -3.58 -2.46 25.77
CA PHE A 89 -4.59 -3.17 25.01
C PHE A 89 -3.94 -4.08 23.96
N ALA A 90 -4.69 -5.07 23.50
CA ALA A 90 -4.46 -5.77 22.25
C ALA A 90 -5.60 -5.42 21.30
N ILE A 91 -5.28 -5.13 20.05
CA ILE A 91 -6.25 -5.11 18.97
C ILE A 91 -6.25 -6.51 18.39
N ASP A 92 -7.36 -7.21 18.50
CA ASP A 92 -7.60 -8.51 17.88
C ASP A 92 -8.03 -8.29 16.43
N GLY A 93 -7.20 -8.74 15.49
CA GLY A 93 -7.47 -8.65 14.05
C GLY A 93 -8.07 -9.93 13.47
N SER A 94 -8.49 -10.91 14.29
CA SER A 94 -8.99 -12.18 13.77
C SER A 94 -10.12 -11.96 12.75
N PRO A 95 -10.07 -12.60 11.56
CA PRO A 95 -11.00 -12.32 10.45
C PRO A 95 -12.48 -12.62 10.77
N ASN A 96 -12.75 -13.36 11.85
CA ASN A 96 -14.10 -13.68 12.33
C ASN A 96 -14.64 -12.69 13.39
N THR A 97 -13.95 -11.58 13.63
CA THR A 97 -14.41 -10.56 14.57
C THR A 97 -15.40 -9.60 13.90
N ASN A 98 -16.51 -9.33 14.59
CA ASN A 98 -17.47 -8.28 14.24
C ASN A 98 -17.57 -7.33 15.45
N PRO A 99 -17.07 -6.08 15.37
CA PRO A 99 -16.45 -5.39 14.23
C PRO A 99 -15.07 -5.98 13.81
N PRO A 100 -14.52 -5.59 12.63
CA PRO A 100 -13.35 -6.22 11.99
C PRO A 100 -12.07 -6.26 12.82
N SER A 101 -11.99 -5.39 13.83
CA SER A 101 -10.93 -5.37 14.82
C SER A 101 -11.55 -5.05 16.18
N ARG A 102 -11.14 -5.78 17.22
CA ARG A 102 -11.68 -5.63 18.58
C ARG A 102 -10.60 -5.23 19.55
N LEU A 103 -10.84 -4.17 20.31
CA LEU A 103 -9.94 -3.76 21.39
C LEU A 103 -10.16 -4.60 22.66
N VAL A 104 -9.09 -5.22 23.15
CA VAL A 104 -9.08 -6.07 24.35
C VAL A 104 -8.17 -5.45 25.39
N SER A 105 -8.68 -5.18 26.60
CA SER A 105 -7.86 -4.64 27.69
C SER A 105 -6.88 -5.70 28.21
N LEU A 106 -5.58 -5.38 28.20
CA LEU A 106 -4.52 -6.24 28.74
C LEU A 106 -4.14 -5.87 30.18
N SER A 107 -4.51 -4.66 30.62
CA SER A 107 -4.25 -4.18 31.96
C SER A 107 -5.43 -3.41 32.53
N ASN A 108 -5.44 -3.26 33.86
CA ASN A 108 -6.20 -2.21 34.51
C ASN A 108 -5.64 -0.83 34.11
N GLN A 109 -6.34 0.24 34.49
CA GLN A 109 -5.77 1.58 34.39
C GLN A 109 -4.62 1.73 35.40
N LEU A 110 -3.49 2.24 34.94
CA LEU A 110 -2.25 2.40 35.69
C LEU A 110 -1.90 3.89 35.75
N ASP A 111 -1.35 4.36 36.87
CA ASP A 111 -0.88 5.74 37.03
C ASP A 111 0.65 5.77 37.17
N VAL A 112 1.34 6.47 36.27
CA VAL A 112 2.81 6.56 36.30
C VAL A 112 3.35 7.29 37.54
N ASN A 113 2.52 8.07 38.24
CA ASN A 113 2.92 8.68 39.51
C ASN A 113 2.86 7.67 40.68
N ASN A 114 2.15 6.56 40.52
CA ASN A 114 2.06 5.51 41.53
C ASN A 114 3.26 4.54 41.41
N ARG A 115 4.00 4.38 42.51
CA ARG A 115 5.20 3.54 42.53
C ARG A 115 4.94 2.07 42.18
N ARG A 116 3.82 1.51 42.64
CA ARG A 116 3.42 0.12 42.38
C ARG A 116 3.05 -0.06 40.91
N ASP A 117 2.26 0.88 40.37
CA ASP A 117 1.85 0.85 38.97
C ASP A 117 3.04 0.97 38.04
N ARG A 118 4.07 1.77 38.36
CA ARG A 118 5.33 1.80 37.58
C ARG A 118 6.00 0.43 37.49
N VAL A 119 6.02 -0.35 38.57
CA VAL A 119 6.54 -1.72 38.54
C VAL A 119 5.67 -2.60 37.65
N SER A 120 4.35 -2.50 37.76
CA SER A 120 3.41 -3.23 36.89
C SER A 120 3.59 -2.87 35.41
N ILE A 121 3.81 -1.59 35.08
CA ILE A 121 4.07 -1.11 33.71
C ILE A 121 5.36 -1.75 33.18
N LEU A 122 6.44 -1.74 33.96
CA LEU A 122 7.71 -2.38 33.57
C LEU A 122 7.54 -3.89 33.35
N CYS A 123 6.78 -4.59 34.21
CA CYS A 123 6.48 -6.00 34.02
C CYS A 123 5.71 -6.26 32.73
N ILE A 124 4.72 -5.42 32.40
CA ILE A 124 3.98 -5.52 31.13
C ILE A 124 4.93 -5.29 29.95
N VAL A 125 5.79 -4.28 30.00
CA VAL A 125 6.76 -3.97 28.93
C VAL A 125 7.75 -5.12 28.71
N VAL A 126 8.24 -5.76 29.77
CA VAL A 126 9.05 -6.99 29.69
C VAL A 126 8.28 -8.11 29.00
N ASN A 127 7.01 -8.31 29.35
CA ASN A 127 6.18 -9.34 28.73
C ASN A 127 5.90 -9.04 27.25
N ILE A 128 5.69 -7.78 26.87
CA ILE A 128 5.57 -7.36 25.46
C ILE A 128 6.85 -7.71 24.70
N ALA A 129 8.03 -7.39 25.26
CA ALA A 129 9.30 -7.73 24.62
C ALA A 129 9.48 -9.25 24.45
N ARG A 130 9.04 -10.05 25.43
CA ARG A 130 9.03 -11.52 25.32
C ARG A 130 8.09 -12.00 24.21
N ILE A 131 6.89 -11.45 24.12
CA ILE A 131 5.93 -11.79 23.06
C ILE A 131 6.53 -11.48 21.68
N ILE A 132 7.04 -10.25 21.47
CA ILE A 132 7.66 -9.83 20.21
C ILE A 132 8.78 -10.80 19.82
N ARG A 133 9.64 -11.19 20.78
CA ARG A 133 10.70 -12.18 20.55
C ARG A 133 10.14 -13.54 20.14
N THR A 134 9.07 -14.01 20.78
CA THR A 134 8.45 -15.30 20.47
C THR A 134 7.80 -15.30 19.09
N VAL A 135 7.15 -14.20 18.70
CA VAL A 135 6.42 -14.09 17.43
C VAL A 135 7.27 -13.53 16.28
N ASN A 136 8.58 -13.33 16.50
CA ASN A 136 9.46 -12.66 15.55
C ASN A 136 9.36 -13.20 14.11
N ASN A 137 9.33 -14.52 13.96
CA ASN A 137 9.26 -15.19 12.66
C ASN A 137 7.88 -15.07 11.97
N THR A 138 6.89 -14.52 12.68
CA THR A 138 5.54 -14.26 12.15
C THR A 138 5.27 -12.78 11.93
N ILE A 139 6.17 -11.90 12.37
CA ILE A 139 6.07 -10.47 12.09
C ILE A 139 6.27 -10.27 10.59
N PRO A 140 5.33 -9.59 9.89
CA PRO A 140 5.48 -9.33 8.47
C PRO A 140 6.79 -8.60 8.17
N GLU A 141 7.52 -9.04 7.13
CA GLU A 141 8.73 -8.35 6.68
C GLU A 141 8.44 -6.91 6.23
N MET A 142 7.22 -6.64 5.77
CA MET A 142 6.78 -5.33 5.34
C MET A 142 5.78 -4.74 6.34
N ILE A 143 6.23 -3.72 7.09
CA ILE A 143 5.38 -2.91 7.95
C ILE A 143 4.79 -1.76 7.13
N ILE A 144 3.47 -1.67 7.02
CA ILE A 144 2.80 -0.53 6.40
C ILE A 144 2.71 0.61 7.43
N PRO A 145 3.38 1.76 7.22
CA PRO A 145 3.41 2.82 8.21
C PRO A 145 2.15 3.69 8.07
N LEU A 146 1.06 3.24 8.68
CA LEU A 146 -0.24 3.91 8.65
C LEU A 146 -0.15 5.40 9.04
N GLY A 147 -0.67 6.24 8.14
CA GLY A 147 -0.68 7.69 8.26
C GLY A 147 0.69 8.36 8.12
N LYS A 148 1.77 7.61 7.88
CA LYS A 148 3.09 8.17 7.54
C LYS A 148 3.10 8.56 6.07
N ARG A 149 3.66 9.73 5.79
CA ARG A 149 3.91 10.18 4.42
C ARG A 149 5.19 9.50 3.93
N LEU A 150 5.03 8.61 2.96
CA LEU A 150 6.10 7.99 2.21
C LEU A 150 6.48 8.94 1.07
N LYS A 151 7.66 9.55 1.17
CA LYS A 151 8.18 10.41 0.10
C LYS A 151 8.98 9.55 -0.88
N THR A 152 8.59 9.57 -2.14
CA THR A 152 9.40 9.08 -3.25
C THR A 152 10.13 10.26 -3.92
N GLU A 153 10.95 10.00 -4.94
CA GLU A 153 11.64 11.08 -5.67
C GLU A 153 10.68 12.13 -6.23
N LYS A 154 9.49 11.71 -6.71
CA LYS A 154 8.55 12.56 -7.45
C LYS A 154 7.17 12.70 -6.80
N SER A 155 6.87 11.90 -5.78
CA SER A 155 5.52 11.85 -5.19
C SER A 155 5.56 11.69 -3.67
N MET A 156 4.41 11.92 -3.04
CA MET A 156 4.16 11.57 -1.66
C MET A 156 2.95 10.66 -1.58
N ILE A 157 3.11 9.51 -0.92
CA ILE A 157 2.05 8.52 -0.72
C ILE A 157 1.73 8.49 0.78
N THR A 158 0.46 8.54 1.13
CA THR A 158 -0.01 8.38 2.51
C THR A 158 -1.01 7.25 2.55
N ILE A 159 -0.66 6.16 3.23
CA ILE A 159 -1.57 5.02 3.42
C ILE A 159 -2.40 5.31 4.67
N LEU A 160 -3.70 5.49 4.50
CA LEU A 160 -4.67 5.71 5.57
C LEU A 160 -5.42 4.41 5.86
N SER A 161 -6.19 4.35 6.95
CA SER A 161 -6.93 3.17 7.35
C SER A 161 -7.94 2.69 6.29
N ASP A 162 -8.50 3.62 5.52
CA ASP A 162 -9.63 3.39 4.60
C ASP A 162 -9.35 3.87 3.17
N SER A 163 -8.12 4.29 2.88
CA SER A 163 -7.74 4.87 1.59
C SER A 163 -6.22 5.02 1.44
N VAL A 164 -5.76 5.27 0.21
CA VAL A 164 -4.40 5.72 -0.09
C VAL A 164 -4.47 7.08 -0.76
N GLU A 165 -3.76 8.07 -0.21
CA GLU A 165 -3.63 9.39 -0.83
C GLU A 165 -2.29 9.49 -1.56
N LYS A 166 -2.33 9.77 -2.86
CA LYS A 166 -1.14 10.08 -3.66
C LYS A 166 -1.12 11.57 -3.99
N ARG A 167 0.03 12.21 -3.80
CA ARG A 167 0.28 13.61 -4.14
C ARG A 167 1.50 13.74 -5.03
N VAL A 168 1.42 14.59 -6.03
CA VAL A 168 2.51 14.84 -7.00
C VAL A 168 2.58 16.35 -7.24
N SER A 169 3.79 16.92 -7.22
CA SER A 169 3.97 18.31 -7.69
C SER A 169 3.65 18.36 -9.18
N VAL A 170 2.89 19.35 -9.65
CA VAL A 170 2.51 19.42 -11.08
C VAL A 170 3.72 19.48 -12.02
N GLU A 171 4.88 19.95 -11.54
CA GLU A 171 6.14 19.93 -12.29
C GLU A 171 6.63 18.51 -12.63
N TYR A 172 6.22 17.52 -11.84
CA TYR A 172 6.55 16.11 -12.03
C TYR A 172 5.37 15.30 -12.60
N LEU A 173 4.21 15.94 -12.83
CA LEU A 173 3.05 15.28 -13.41
C LEU A 173 3.23 15.19 -14.94
N PRO A 174 3.21 13.99 -15.54
CA PRO A 174 3.32 13.84 -16.98
C PRO A 174 2.20 14.56 -17.72
N PHE A 175 2.53 15.15 -18.88
CA PHE A 175 1.60 15.87 -19.75
C PHE A 175 0.93 17.10 -19.10
N ALA A 176 1.53 17.69 -18.06
CA ALA A 176 0.99 18.86 -17.35
C ALA A 176 1.03 20.18 -18.16
N GLY A 177 1.53 20.17 -19.40
CA GLY A 177 1.54 21.36 -20.28
C GLY A 177 0.14 21.95 -20.54
N ASN A 178 -0.89 21.09 -20.53
CA ASN A 178 -2.30 21.50 -20.39
C ASN A 178 -2.86 20.83 -19.13
N LEU A 179 -2.73 21.50 -18.00
CA LEU A 179 -3.08 20.93 -16.70
C LEU A 179 -4.57 20.55 -16.62
N ASP A 180 -5.48 21.45 -17.01
CA ASP A 180 -6.92 21.18 -16.97
C ASP A 180 -7.29 19.99 -17.86
N GLY A 181 -6.73 19.95 -19.08
CA GLY A 181 -6.88 18.80 -19.98
C GLY A 181 -6.35 17.50 -19.37
N ARG A 182 -5.21 17.56 -18.67
CA ARG A 182 -4.61 16.39 -18.00
C ARG A 182 -5.48 15.89 -16.85
N ILE A 183 -5.98 16.78 -16.00
CA ILE A 183 -6.86 16.41 -14.89
C ILE A 183 -8.18 15.84 -15.39
N ASN A 184 -8.77 16.42 -16.44
CA ASN A 184 -9.99 15.89 -17.05
C ASN A 184 -9.76 14.50 -17.65
N PHE A 185 -8.64 14.30 -18.35
CA PHE A 185 -8.27 12.99 -18.89
C PHE A 185 -8.14 11.93 -17.79
N LEU A 186 -7.35 12.22 -16.74
CA LEU A 186 -7.15 11.28 -15.64
C LEU A 186 -8.46 11.00 -14.90
N SER A 187 -9.29 12.02 -14.69
CA SER A 187 -10.60 11.85 -14.04
C SER A 187 -11.51 10.92 -14.85
N GLY A 188 -11.53 11.08 -16.18
CA GLY A 188 -12.27 10.19 -17.07
C GLY A 188 -11.76 8.75 -17.00
N MET A 189 -10.44 8.55 -16.99
CA MET A 189 -9.84 7.21 -16.91
C MET A 189 -10.11 6.52 -15.56
N TYR A 190 -9.97 7.23 -14.44
CA TYR A 190 -10.26 6.69 -13.11
C TYR A 190 -11.74 6.33 -12.95
N GLU A 191 -12.66 7.17 -13.46
CA GLU A 191 -14.08 6.83 -13.45
C GLU A 191 -14.41 5.64 -14.36
N TYR A 192 -13.75 5.55 -15.52
CA TYR A 192 -13.91 4.41 -16.42
C TYR A 192 -13.39 3.09 -15.84
N ALA A 193 -12.35 3.13 -15.00
CA ALA A 193 -11.79 1.97 -14.31
C ALA A 193 -12.60 1.51 -13.09
N LYS A 194 -13.53 2.34 -12.61
CA LYS A 194 -14.28 2.11 -11.37
C LYS A 194 -15.17 0.87 -11.48
N GLY A 195 -15.09 0.00 -10.48
CA GLY A 195 -15.82 -1.27 -10.41
C GLY A 195 -15.21 -2.40 -11.25
N HIS A 196 -14.10 -2.18 -11.96
CA HIS A 196 -13.52 -3.20 -12.84
C HIS A 196 -12.37 -3.98 -12.19
N PRO A 197 -12.44 -5.33 -12.20
CA PRO A 197 -11.36 -6.18 -11.68
C PRO A 197 -10.03 -5.91 -12.37
N GLY A 198 -8.95 -6.01 -11.61
CA GLY A 198 -7.59 -5.81 -12.09
C GLY A 198 -7.17 -4.34 -12.19
N LEU A 199 -8.08 -3.39 -11.90
CA LEU A 199 -7.80 -1.95 -11.94
C LEU A 199 -7.99 -1.29 -10.58
N VAL A 200 -7.22 -0.24 -10.36
CA VAL A 200 -7.27 0.57 -9.15
C VAL A 200 -8.63 1.27 -8.99
N GLN A 201 -9.15 1.26 -7.77
CA GLN A 201 -10.43 1.85 -7.41
C GLN A 201 -10.23 3.22 -6.78
N VAL A 202 -10.87 4.22 -7.37
CA VAL A 202 -10.80 5.61 -6.93
C VAL A 202 -11.87 5.92 -5.89
N LYS A 203 -11.47 6.60 -4.82
CA LYS A 203 -12.37 7.11 -3.77
C LYS A 203 -12.68 8.59 -3.98
N GLU A 204 -11.66 9.40 -4.25
CA GLU A 204 -11.77 10.80 -4.65
C GLU A 204 -10.91 11.01 -5.90
N GLY A 205 -11.53 11.50 -6.96
CA GLY A 205 -10.87 11.68 -8.26
C GLY A 205 -9.71 12.68 -8.24
N PRO A 206 -8.96 12.75 -9.35
CA PRO A 206 -7.90 13.73 -9.56
C PRO A 206 -8.33 15.16 -9.25
N SER A 207 -7.50 15.88 -8.51
CA SER A 207 -7.68 17.30 -8.23
C SER A 207 -6.32 17.98 -8.10
N VAL A 208 -6.29 19.30 -8.27
CA VAL A 208 -5.07 20.10 -8.08
C VAL A 208 -5.34 21.21 -7.08
N SER A 209 -4.47 21.34 -6.10
CA SER A 209 -4.53 22.43 -5.14
C SER A 209 -4.06 23.76 -5.74
N ARG A 210 -4.40 24.88 -5.10
CA ARG A 210 -3.87 26.21 -5.47
C ARG A 210 -2.34 26.29 -5.43
N GLN A 211 -1.67 25.37 -4.74
CA GLN A 211 -0.22 25.30 -4.62
C GLN A 211 0.42 24.43 -5.73
N GLY A 212 -0.35 24.00 -6.73
CA GLY A 212 0.17 23.16 -7.81
C GLY A 212 0.47 21.72 -7.35
N ILE A 213 -0.32 21.18 -6.43
CA ILE A 213 -0.20 19.80 -5.99
C ILE A 213 -1.36 18.99 -6.54
N TYR A 214 -1.06 18.09 -7.46
CA TYR A 214 -1.97 17.03 -7.89
C TYR A 214 -2.24 16.07 -6.72
N LYS A 215 -3.48 15.66 -6.56
CA LYS A 215 -3.93 14.69 -5.55
C LYS A 215 -4.97 13.75 -6.16
N VAL A 216 -4.85 12.46 -5.83
CA VAL A 216 -5.90 11.44 -6.00
C VAL A 216 -6.01 10.62 -4.72
N VAL A 217 -7.22 10.18 -4.37
CA VAL A 217 -7.46 9.27 -3.24
C VAL A 217 -8.03 7.96 -3.76
N LEU A 218 -7.37 6.87 -3.41
CA LEU A 218 -7.68 5.52 -3.85
C LEU A 218 -8.34 4.75 -2.71
N GLU A 219 -9.30 3.89 -3.05
CA GLU A 219 -9.90 2.91 -2.14
C GLU A 219 -9.08 1.62 -2.10
N THR A 220 -8.49 1.23 -3.23
CA THR A 220 -7.59 0.08 -3.33
C THR A 220 -6.40 0.24 -2.39
N ARG A 221 -6.20 -0.75 -1.54
CA ARG A 221 -5.10 -0.86 -0.58
C ARG A 221 -4.54 -2.27 -0.69
N GLY A 222 -3.22 -2.37 -0.77
CA GLY A 222 -2.55 -3.65 -0.98
C GLY A 222 -1.07 -3.59 -0.64
N HIS A 223 -0.41 -4.72 -0.87
CA HIS A 223 1.01 -4.90 -0.68
C HIS A 223 1.75 -4.79 -2.00
N VAL A 224 3.06 -4.53 -1.92
CA VAL A 224 3.95 -4.67 -3.08
C VAL A 224 3.80 -6.09 -3.61
N CYS A 225 3.60 -6.23 -4.93
CA CYS A 225 3.50 -7.54 -5.55
C CYS A 225 4.84 -8.28 -5.44
N GLN A 226 4.83 -9.40 -4.73
CA GLN A 226 5.92 -10.36 -4.66
C GLN A 226 5.38 -11.69 -5.19
N LEU A 227 6.11 -12.28 -6.12
CA LEU A 227 5.74 -13.52 -6.77
C LEU A 227 6.80 -14.56 -6.44
N SER A 228 6.38 -15.79 -6.16
CA SER A 228 7.25 -16.89 -5.74
C SER A 228 7.32 -18.03 -6.76
N ASN A 229 6.33 -18.14 -7.64
CA ASN A 229 6.22 -19.22 -8.62
C ASN A 229 5.43 -18.80 -9.87
N GLU A 230 5.41 -19.68 -10.88
CA GLU A 230 4.71 -19.45 -12.14
C GLU A 230 3.19 -19.34 -11.96
N ASP A 231 2.59 -20.05 -11.00
CA ASP A 231 1.14 -20.03 -10.78
C ASP A 231 0.67 -18.66 -10.27
N GLU A 232 1.44 -18.06 -9.36
CA GLU A 232 1.23 -16.67 -8.91
C GLU A 232 1.42 -15.68 -10.05
N ALA A 233 2.45 -15.87 -10.89
CA ALA A 233 2.66 -15.04 -12.07
C ALA A 233 1.49 -15.17 -13.07
N ARG A 234 0.93 -16.37 -13.25
CA ARG A 234 -0.24 -16.62 -14.08
C ARG A 234 -1.48 -15.95 -13.52
N ALA A 235 -1.75 -16.08 -12.21
CA ALA A 235 -2.89 -15.44 -11.55
C ALA A 235 -2.80 -13.90 -11.63
N MET A 236 -1.62 -13.34 -11.37
CA MET A 236 -1.34 -11.91 -11.55
C MET A 236 -1.61 -11.48 -12.99
N SER A 237 -1.14 -12.26 -13.95
CA SER A 237 -1.36 -11.97 -15.37
C SER A 237 -2.82 -11.98 -15.75
N GLN A 238 -3.61 -12.95 -15.28
CA GLN A 238 -5.05 -12.99 -15.55
C GLN A 238 -5.75 -11.72 -15.04
N ASN A 239 -5.44 -11.29 -13.81
CA ASN A 239 -6.06 -10.09 -13.23
C ASN A 239 -5.63 -8.81 -13.96
N VAL A 240 -4.33 -8.60 -14.17
CA VAL A 240 -3.81 -7.39 -14.83
C VAL A 240 -4.27 -7.30 -16.27
N LEU A 241 -4.27 -8.40 -17.03
CA LEU A 241 -4.73 -8.42 -18.42
C LEU A 241 -6.25 -8.24 -18.53
N THR A 242 -7.03 -8.69 -17.54
CA THR A 242 -8.45 -8.38 -17.45
C THR A 242 -8.67 -6.86 -17.32
N GLY A 243 -7.88 -6.22 -16.45
CA GLY A 243 -7.92 -4.76 -16.29
C GLY A 243 -7.47 -4.01 -17.53
N LEU A 244 -6.37 -4.42 -18.17
CA LEU A 244 -5.90 -3.82 -19.41
C LEU A 244 -6.91 -3.95 -20.55
N ASN A 245 -7.55 -5.11 -20.69
CA ASN A 245 -8.63 -5.29 -21.67
C ASN A 245 -9.78 -4.32 -21.45
N TRP A 246 -10.09 -4.01 -20.20
CA TRP A 246 -11.07 -2.98 -19.90
C TRP A 246 -10.57 -1.60 -20.32
N LEU A 247 -9.40 -1.14 -19.83
CA LEU A 247 -8.84 0.17 -20.19
C LEU A 247 -8.74 0.39 -21.70
N HIS A 248 -8.28 -0.62 -22.44
CA HIS A 248 -8.10 -0.58 -23.88
C HIS A 248 -9.43 -0.40 -24.63
N LYS A 249 -10.54 -0.97 -24.14
CA LYS A 249 -11.88 -0.72 -24.69
C LYS A 249 -12.33 0.74 -24.53
N GLY A 250 -11.82 1.43 -23.52
CA GLY A 250 -12.01 2.87 -23.31
C GLY A 250 -11.08 3.75 -24.15
N GLY A 251 -10.20 3.15 -24.97
CA GLY A 251 -9.18 3.87 -25.74
C GLY A 251 -8.01 4.38 -24.90
N TYR A 252 -7.83 3.85 -23.68
CA TYR A 252 -6.75 4.22 -22.78
C TYR A 252 -5.59 3.22 -22.88
N VAL A 253 -4.37 3.73 -22.73
CA VAL A 253 -3.14 2.93 -22.57
C VAL A 253 -2.41 3.35 -21.29
N HIS A 254 -1.87 2.38 -20.55
CA HIS A 254 -1.28 2.62 -19.22
C HIS A 254 0.10 3.27 -19.29
N ARG A 255 0.93 2.85 -20.26
CA ARG A 255 2.27 3.39 -20.57
C ARG A 255 3.39 3.08 -19.59
N ASP A 256 3.10 2.89 -18.31
CA ASP A 256 4.09 2.55 -17.27
C ASP A 256 3.84 1.15 -16.69
N ILE A 257 3.80 0.12 -17.53
CA ILE A 257 3.63 -1.27 -17.09
C ILE A 257 4.94 -1.80 -16.51
N ARG A 258 4.95 -2.06 -15.20
CA ARG A 258 6.08 -2.63 -14.44
C ARG A 258 5.59 -3.19 -13.11
N LEU A 259 6.37 -4.10 -12.52
CA LEU A 259 5.98 -4.81 -11.29
C LEU A 259 5.68 -3.86 -10.11
N PRO A 260 6.42 -2.74 -9.89
CA PRO A 260 6.08 -1.78 -8.84
C PRO A 260 4.70 -1.12 -8.98
N ASN A 261 4.11 -1.14 -10.17
CA ASN A 261 2.79 -0.58 -10.44
C ASN A 261 1.69 -1.66 -10.38
N ILE A 262 1.98 -2.83 -9.79
CA ILE A 262 1.00 -3.89 -9.53
C ILE A 262 0.97 -4.13 -8.03
N LEU A 263 -0.22 -4.03 -7.43
CA LEU A 263 -0.45 -4.34 -6.02
C LEU A 263 -1.04 -5.73 -5.85
N PHE A 264 -0.61 -6.42 -4.80
CA PHE A 264 -1.27 -7.62 -4.29
C PHE A 264 -2.32 -7.23 -3.25
N ILE A 265 -3.55 -7.69 -3.41
CA ILE A 265 -4.69 -7.44 -2.53
C ILE A 265 -4.95 -8.71 -1.70
N PRO A 266 -4.56 -8.76 -0.43
CA PRO A 266 -4.76 -9.94 0.40
C PRO A 266 -6.25 -10.17 0.68
N GLY A 267 -6.68 -11.43 0.65
CA GLY A 267 -8.04 -11.82 1.02
C GLY A 267 -9.11 -11.63 -0.06
N ASP A 268 -8.77 -11.02 -1.21
CA ASP A 268 -9.66 -10.98 -2.38
C ASP A 268 -9.54 -12.32 -3.13
N ALA A 269 -10.62 -13.10 -3.17
CA ALA A 269 -10.63 -14.39 -3.85
C ALA A 269 -10.74 -14.24 -5.37
N ASP A 270 -11.38 -13.17 -5.84
CA ASP A 270 -11.76 -12.97 -7.24
C ASP A 270 -10.70 -12.16 -8.00
N CYS A 271 -10.03 -11.22 -7.33
CA CYS A 271 -9.00 -10.38 -7.93
C CYS A 271 -7.88 -9.99 -6.94
N LYS A 272 -6.80 -10.78 -6.95
CA LYS A 272 -5.66 -10.60 -6.04
C LYS A 272 -4.66 -9.57 -6.50
N TYR A 273 -4.69 -9.17 -7.78
CA TYR A 273 -3.68 -8.28 -8.34
C TYR A 273 -4.31 -7.12 -9.08
N VAL A 274 -3.86 -5.90 -8.76
CA VAL A 274 -4.45 -4.67 -9.28
C VAL A 274 -3.37 -3.78 -9.89
N LEU A 275 -3.60 -3.33 -11.12
CA LEU A 275 -2.78 -2.33 -11.80
C LEU A 275 -3.08 -0.93 -11.27
N ILE A 276 -2.03 -0.20 -10.87
CA ILE A 276 -2.09 1.15 -10.29
C ILE A 276 -1.21 2.13 -11.09
N ASP A 277 -1.24 3.41 -10.70
CA ASP A 277 -0.36 4.48 -11.24
C ASP A 277 -0.71 4.93 -12.68
N PHE A 278 -1.92 5.47 -12.85
CA PHE A 278 -2.41 5.97 -14.14
C PHE A 278 -1.79 7.30 -14.56
N GLU A 279 -0.93 7.92 -13.74
CA GLU A 279 -0.38 9.24 -14.00
C GLU A 279 0.52 9.34 -15.25
N HIS A 280 0.94 8.23 -15.85
CA HIS A 280 1.62 8.19 -17.15
C HIS A 280 0.71 7.80 -18.32
N ALA A 281 -0.53 7.39 -18.05
CA ALA A 281 -1.47 6.90 -19.05
C ALA A 281 -1.88 7.97 -20.07
N ASN A 282 -2.28 7.54 -21.25
CA ASN A 282 -2.74 8.42 -22.33
C ASN A 282 -3.74 7.72 -23.26
N VAL A 283 -4.19 8.40 -24.31
CA VAL A 283 -4.98 7.79 -25.38
C VAL A 283 -4.12 6.84 -26.22
N ASP A 284 -4.74 5.77 -26.69
CA ASP A 284 -4.14 4.83 -27.65
C ASP A 284 -3.68 5.55 -28.92
N GLY A 285 -2.50 5.19 -29.43
CA GLY A 285 -1.93 5.73 -30.66
C GLY A 285 -1.33 7.14 -30.54
N LEU A 286 -1.18 7.70 -29.33
CA LEU A 286 -0.53 9.00 -29.20
C LEU A 286 0.96 8.92 -29.57
N VAL A 287 1.38 9.77 -30.50
CA VAL A 287 2.79 10.01 -30.83
C VAL A 287 3.50 10.60 -29.61
N THR A 288 4.58 9.97 -29.16
CA THR A 288 5.31 10.38 -27.96
C THR A 288 6.78 10.65 -28.27
N SER A 289 7.27 11.81 -27.85
CA SER A 289 8.70 12.13 -27.85
C SER A 289 9.39 11.69 -26.54
N GLU A 290 8.61 11.51 -25.47
CA GLU A 290 9.12 11.04 -24.19
C GLU A 290 9.27 9.52 -24.19
N ARG A 291 10.41 9.03 -23.70
CA ARG A 291 10.67 7.61 -23.46
C ARG A 291 10.90 7.37 -21.97
N LEU A 292 10.07 6.51 -21.38
CA LEU A 292 10.30 6.06 -20.02
C LEU A 292 11.51 5.12 -19.97
N LYS A 293 12.14 5.03 -18.80
CA LYS A 293 13.40 4.30 -18.60
C LYS A 293 13.34 2.85 -19.05
N ASP A 294 12.18 2.20 -18.86
CA ASP A 294 12.00 0.77 -19.13
C ASP A 294 11.53 0.49 -20.57
N TRP A 295 11.38 1.53 -21.39
CA TRP A 295 11.05 1.38 -22.81
C TRP A 295 12.29 1.08 -23.64
N ASP A 296 12.11 0.29 -24.70
CA ASP A 296 13.13 -0.01 -25.68
C ASP A 296 12.63 0.27 -27.11
N ASN A 297 13.42 -0.14 -28.09
CA ASN A 297 13.13 0.10 -29.50
C ASN A 297 11.89 -0.66 -30.02
N LYS A 298 11.37 -1.65 -29.29
CA LYS A 298 10.18 -2.41 -29.66
C LYS A 298 8.93 -1.93 -28.93
N THR A 299 9.05 -1.08 -27.91
CA THR A 299 7.90 -0.55 -27.19
C THR A 299 6.97 0.25 -28.10
N LEU A 300 7.52 1.18 -28.89
CA LEU A 300 6.74 2.07 -29.77
C LEU A 300 6.52 1.46 -31.16
N THR A 301 5.59 2.03 -31.92
CA THR A 301 5.46 1.78 -33.36
C THR A 301 6.60 2.47 -34.12
N GLU A 302 6.73 2.17 -35.42
CA GLU A 302 7.67 2.85 -36.32
C GLU A 302 7.39 4.36 -36.42
N HIS A 303 6.17 4.80 -36.11
CA HIS A 303 5.75 6.20 -36.09
C HIS A 303 5.91 6.86 -34.70
N ASN A 304 6.60 6.22 -33.76
CA ASN A 304 6.75 6.66 -32.37
C ASN A 304 5.44 6.78 -31.58
N GLU A 305 4.44 5.96 -31.91
CA GLU A 305 3.18 5.90 -31.19
C GLU A 305 3.24 4.86 -30.08
N TYR A 306 2.63 5.17 -28.94
CA TYR A 306 2.38 4.18 -27.89
C TYR A 306 0.97 3.63 -28.05
N THR A 307 0.84 2.29 -28.07
CA THR A 307 -0.43 1.62 -28.39
C THR A 307 -0.86 0.63 -27.31
N THR A 308 -2.08 0.11 -27.41
CA THR A 308 -2.55 -1.05 -26.62
C THR A 308 -1.59 -2.25 -26.72
N GLN A 309 -1.02 -2.48 -27.90
CA GLN A 309 0.00 -3.51 -28.11
C GLN A 309 1.33 -3.19 -27.41
N SER A 310 1.64 -1.91 -27.21
CA SER A 310 2.79 -1.47 -26.43
C SER A 310 2.65 -1.81 -24.94
N ASP A 311 1.46 -1.68 -24.35
CA ASP A 311 1.20 -2.12 -22.96
C ASP A 311 1.43 -3.64 -22.83
N LEU A 312 0.90 -4.43 -23.79
CA LEU A 312 1.07 -5.89 -23.82
C LEU A 312 2.54 -6.30 -23.99
N TYR A 313 3.28 -5.59 -24.84
CA TYR A 313 4.71 -5.79 -25.00
C TYR A 313 5.46 -5.53 -23.69
N GLN A 314 5.20 -4.40 -23.04
CA GLN A 314 5.83 -4.06 -21.75
C GLN A 314 5.45 -5.07 -20.66
N PHE A 315 4.21 -5.57 -20.66
CA PHE A 315 3.77 -6.61 -19.74
C PHE A 315 4.55 -7.92 -19.94
N GLY A 316 4.71 -8.37 -21.19
CA GLY A 316 5.48 -9.56 -21.52
C GLY A 316 6.97 -9.42 -21.20
N LYS A 317 7.55 -8.23 -21.44
CA LYS A 317 8.92 -7.90 -21.05
C LYS A 317 9.09 -7.96 -19.53
N MET A 318 8.21 -7.30 -18.78
CA MET A 318 8.22 -7.32 -17.32
C MET A 318 8.18 -8.75 -16.77
N LEU A 319 7.25 -9.60 -17.25
CA LEU A 319 7.15 -10.99 -16.80
C LEU A 319 8.41 -11.81 -17.09
N ARG A 320 9.04 -11.56 -18.24
CA ARG A 320 10.26 -12.25 -18.63
C ARG A 320 11.44 -11.87 -17.76
N ASP A 321 11.55 -10.59 -17.40
CA ASP A 321 12.62 -10.09 -16.53
C ASP A 321 12.53 -10.65 -15.11
N LEU A 322 11.38 -11.20 -14.70
CA LEU A 322 11.23 -11.91 -13.43
C LEU A 322 11.82 -13.33 -13.46
N ASP A 323 12.03 -13.91 -14.65
CA ASP A 323 12.55 -15.28 -14.84
C ASP A 323 11.73 -16.38 -14.14
N MET A 324 10.41 -16.18 -14.02
CA MET A 324 9.52 -17.08 -13.26
C MET A 324 8.70 -18.03 -14.14
N VAL A 325 8.51 -17.70 -15.42
CA VAL A 325 7.62 -18.42 -16.34
C VAL A 325 8.44 -19.38 -17.19
N ASN A 326 8.36 -20.67 -16.88
CA ASN A 326 9.25 -21.70 -17.42
C ASN A 326 8.53 -22.78 -18.24
N SER A 327 7.22 -22.93 -18.05
CA SER A 327 6.41 -23.85 -18.83
C SER A 327 6.49 -23.56 -20.34
N GLU A 328 6.30 -24.59 -21.17
CA GLU A 328 6.31 -24.41 -22.62
C GLU A 328 5.21 -23.44 -23.08
N ALA A 329 4.00 -23.60 -22.55
CA ALA A 329 2.87 -22.70 -22.80
C ALA A 329 3.17 -21.27 -22.35
N GLY A 330 3.80 -21.10 -21.19
CA GLY A 330 4.20 -19.78 -20.67
C GLY A 330 5.28 -19.10 -21.52
N ARG A 331 6.29 -19.85 -21.97
CA ARG A 331 7.30 -19.32 -22.89
C ARG A 331 6.69 -18.87 -24.22
N LYS A 332 5.81 -19.67 -24.81
CA LYS A 332 5.06 -19.30 -26.03
C LYS A 332 4.20 -18.06 -25.81
N PHE A 333 3.54 -17.94 -24.66
CA PHE A 333 2.79 -16.76 -24.28
C PHE A 333 3.66 -15.50 -24.25
N LEU A 334 4.80 -15.57 -23.56
CA LEU A 334 5.73 -14.43 -23.47
C LEU A 334 6.33 -14.06 -24.83
N ASP A 335 6.66 -15.04 -25.66
CA ASP A 335 7.15 -14.79 -27.02
C ASP A 335 6.06 -14.11 -27.86
N GLY A 336 4.80 -14.54 -27.76
CA GLY A 336 3.69 -13.92 -28.46
C GLY A 336 3.42 -12.47 -28.05
N LEU A 337 3.57 -12.13 -26.75
CA LEU A 337 3.50 -10.74 -26.28
C LEU A 337 4.68 -9.89 -26.81
N ARG A 338 5.91 -10.43 -26.73
CA ARG A 338 7.13 -9.73 -27.16
C ARG A 338 7.14 -9.48 -28.67
N ASP A 339 6.68 -10.46 -29.43
CA ASP A 339 6.65 -10.41 -30.89
C ASP A 339 5.36 -9.75 -31.40
N LYS A 340 4.52 -9.25 -30.47
CA LYS A 340 3.26 -8.52 -30.74
C LYS A 340 2.26 -9.32 -31.58
N SER A 341 2.29 -10.65 -31.49
CA SER A 341 1.36 -11.54 -32.20
C SER A 341 0.11 -11.87 -31.38
N ILE A 342 0.17 -11.70 -30.05
CA ILE A 342 -0.97 -11.79 -29.14
C ILE A 342 -1.53 -10.38 -28.90
N ASN A 343 -2.85 -10.23 -29.01
CA ASN A 343 -3.55 -8.98 -28.80
C ASN A 343 -4.50 -9.09 -27.61
N ILE A 344 -5.06 -7.97 -27.19
CA ILE A 344 -5.84 -7.89 -25.94
C ILE A 344 -7.14 -8.72 -25.99
N GLN A 345 -7.69 -8.97 -27.19
CA GLN A 345 -8.94 -9.71 -27.36
C GLN A 345 -8.75 -11.22 -27.16
N ASN A 346 -7.57 -11.75 -27.51
CA ASN A 346 -7.28 -13.18 -27.43
C ASN A 346 -6.29 -13.55 -26.31
N VAL A 347 -5.66 -12.58 -25.65
CA VAL A 347 -4.62 -12.82 -24.64
C VAL A 347 -5.08 -13.77 -23.53
N LEU A 348 -6.28 -13.60 -22.98
CA LEU A 348 -6.82 -14.43 -21.90
C LEU A 348 -7.28 -15.82 -22.35
N HIS A 349 -7.41 -16.07 -23.67
CA HIS A 349 -7.78 -17.36 -24.23
C HIS A 349 -6.57 -18.26 -24.54
N HIS A 350 -5.35 -17.74 -24.31
CA HIS A 350 -4.11 -18.44 -24.56
C HIS A 350 -3.98 -19.71 -23.70
N GLU A 351 -3.31 -20.75 -24.23
CA GLU A 351 -3.16 -22.05 -23.57
C GLU A 351 -2.49 -21.97 -22.19
N TRP A 352 -1.68 -20.94 -21.95
CA TRP A 352 -1.00 -20.73 -20.67
C TRP A 352 -1.97 -20.45 -19.51
N PHE A 353 -3.21 -20.03 -19.80
CA PHE A 353 -4.23 -19.75 -18.79
C PHE A 353 -5.21 -20.91 -18.56
N ARG A 354 -5.02 -22.05 -19.23
CA ARG A 354 -5.91 -23.22 -19.15
C ARG A 354 -5.50 -24.21 -18.08
#